data_AF-A0A952FL51-F1
#
_entry.id   AF-A0A952FL51-F1
#
_cell.length_a   1.000
_cell.length_b   1.000
_cell.length_c   1.000
_cell.angle_alpha   90.00
_cell.angle_beta   90.00
_cell.angle_gamma   90.00
#
_symmetry.space_group_name_H-M   'P 1'
#
loop_
_entity.id
_entity.type
_entity.pdbx_description
1 polymer ?
#
loop_
_entity_poly.entity_id
_entity_poly.type
_entity_poly.pdbx_seq_one_letter_code
_entity_poly.pdbx_strand_id
1 'polypeptide(L)' 'MPIPGTTKPHRLEENVGAAAVALSAEELRDIEDAVSAVEIQGARYPEHLPRLVGR' A
#
# COMPACT_ATOMS: atom_id res chain seq x y z
N MET A 1 8.74 -2.12 -4.58
CA MET A 1 9.25 -2.12 -3.18
C MET A 1 8.46 -1.11 -2.37
N PRO A 2 7.70 -1.52 -1.34
CA PRO A 2 7.09 -0.58 -0.38
C PRO A 2 8.18 0.06 0.50
N ILE A 3 8.02 1.35 0.84
CA ILE A 3 8.97 2.10 1.68
C ILE A 3 8.19 2.70 2.86
N PRO A 4 7.74 1.88 3.83
CA PRO A 4 7.01 2.37 4.99
C PRO A 4 7.94 3.17 5.90
N GLY A 5 7.56 4.41 6.22
CA GLY A 5 8.24 5.27 7.19
C GLY A 5 7.50 5.33 8.52
N THR A 6 8.24 5.37 9.64
CA THR A 6 7.65 5.55 10.98
C THR A 6 8.64 6.27 11.90
N THR A 7 8.11 7.01 12.88
CA THR A 7 8.89 7.64 13.97
C THR A 7 8.88 6.82 15.26
N LYS A 8 8.07 5.75 15.31
CA LYS A 8 7.87 4.92 16.51
C LYS A 8 8.71 3.63 16.41
N PRO A 9 9.61 3.35 17.37
CA PRO A 9 10.49 2.18 17.33
C PRO A 9 9.74 0.84 17.20
N HIS A 10 8.68 0.61 17.99
CA HIS A 10 7.90 -0.63 17.93
C HIS A 10 7.24 -0.86 16.55
N ARG A 11 6.89 0.22 15.83
CA ARG A 11 6.33 0.10 14.47
C ARG A 11 7.39 -0.27 13.44
N LEU A 12 8.66 0.10 13.67
CA LEU A 12 9.75 -0.33 12.81
C LEU A 12 9.93 -1.84 12.91
N GLU A 13 9.96 -2.37 14.14
CA GLU A 13 10.08 -3.80 14.40
C GLU A 13 8.94 -4.60 13.74
N GLU A 14 7.69 -4.13 13.89
CA GLU A 14 6.52 -4.71 13.24
C GLU A 14 6.64 -4.71 11.70
N ASN A 15 6.99 -3.56 11.10
CA ASN A 15 7.12 -3.42 9.65
C ASN A 15 8.21 -4.33 9.08
N VAL A 16 9.33 -4.49 9.79
CA VAL A 16 10.40 -5.41 9.38
C VAL A 16 9.93 -6.86 9.49
N GLY A 17 9.18 -7.20 10.54
CA GLY A 17 8.59 -8.53 10.75
C GLY A 17 7.61 -8.95 9.64
N ALA A 18 6.98 -8.00 8.96
CA ALA A 18 6.06 -8.29 7.86
C ALA A 18 6.70 -9.09 6.71
N ALA A 19 8.02 -9.01 6.53
CA ALA A 19 8.73 -9.79 5.51
C ALA A 19 8.71 -11.31 5.76
N ALA A 20 8.45 -11.73 7.01
CA ALA A 20 8.34 -13.14 7.38
C ALA A 20 6.90 -13.67 7.31
N VAL A 21 5.92 -12.82 7.03
CA VAL A 21 4.51 -13.21 6.94
C VAL A 21 4.28 -13.90 5.59
N ALA A 22 3.83 -15.15 5.63
CA ALA A 22 3.38 -15.88 4.46
C ALA A 22 1.85 -15.92 4.47
N LEU A 23 1.25 -15.52 3.35
CA LEU A 23 -0.20 -15.61 3.13
C LEU A 23 -0.50 -16.79 2.21
N SER A 24 -1.55 -17.53 2.53
CA SER A 24 -2.11 -18.52 1.62
C SER A 24 -2.81 -17.85 0.44
N ALA A 25 -3.08 -18.63 -0.61
CA ALA A 25 -3.81 -18.12 -1.78
C ALA A 25 -5.27 -17.76 -1.46
N GLU A 26 -5.87 -18.34 -0.41
CA GLU A 26 -7.21 -18.01 0.05
C GLU A 26 -7.22 -16.67 0.78
N GLU A 27 -6.34 -16.49 1.76
CA GLU A 27 -6.22 -15.22 2.50
C GLU A 27 -5.88 -14.03 1.57
N LEU A 28 -5.06 -14.26 0.54
CA LEU A 28 -4.78 -13.22 -0.44
C LEU A 28 -6.03 -12.80 -1.23
N ARG A 29 -6.86 -13.77 -1.63
CA ARG A 29 -8.12 -13.50 -2.33
C ARG A 29 -9.10 -12.74 -1.44
N ASP A 30 -9.22 -13.14 -0.18
CA ASP A 30 -10.09 -12.45 0.78
C ASP A 30 -9.68 -10.99 0.99
N ILE A 31 -8.36 -10.71 1.05
CA ILE A 31 -7.84 -9.34 1.14
C ILE A 31 -8.15 -8.55 -0.13
N GLU A 32 -7.92 -9.13 -1.31
CA GLU A 32 -8.22 -8.48 -2.59
C GLU A 32 -9.71 -8.13 -2.73
N ASP A 33 -10.59 -9.07 -2.43
CA ASP A 33 -12.04 -8.90 -2.49
C ASP A 33 -12.49 -7.79 -1.53
N ALA A 34 -12.00 -7.79 -0.30
CA ALA A 34 -12.31 -6.77 0.70
C ALA A 34 -11.84 -5.37 0.28
N VAL A 35 -10.65 -5.26 -0.33
CA VAL A 35 -10.08 -3.97 -0.75
C VAL A 35 -10.70 -3.47 -2.04
N SER A 36 -11.14 -4.36 -2.94
CA SER A 36 -11.75 -4.00 -4.24
C SER A 36 -13.00 -3.12 -4.10
N ALA A 37 -13.71 -3.24 -2.98
CA ALA A 37 -14.91 -2.47 -2.68
C ALA A 37 -14.63 -1.03 -2.21
N VAL A 38 -13.36 -0.66 -1.97
CA VAL A 38 -12.99 0.65 -1.45
C VAL A 38 -12.75 1.63 -2.59
N GLU A 39 -13.52 2.72 -2.60
CA GLU A 39 -13.32 3.82 -3.54
C GLU A 39 -12.05 4.60 -3.19
N ILE A 40 -11.08 4.63 -4.11
CA ILE A 40 -9.83 5.37 -3.92
C ILE A 40 -10.10 6.87 -4.10
N GLN A 41 -10.07 7.60 -3.00
CA GLN A 41 -10.26 9.05 -2.99
C GLN A 41 -8.92 9.78 -3.20
N GLY A 42 -8.90 10.73 -4.14
CA GLY A 42 -7.76 11.61 -4.42
C GLY A 42 -7.07 11.33 -5.76
N ALA A 43 -6.82 12.39 -6.52
CA ALA A 43 -6.03 12.31 -7.75
C ALA A 43 -4.54 12.16 -7.40
N ARG A 44 -3.83 11.25 -8.10
CA ARG A 44 -2.37 11.05 -7.94
C ARG A 44 -1.58 12.34 -8.13
N TYR A 45 -2.11 13.25 -8.95
CA TYR A 45 -1.59 14.60 -9.16
C TYR A 45 -2.73 15.61 -9.01
N PRO A 46 -2.45 16.82 -8.52
CA PRO A 46 -3.36 17.95 -8.68
C PRO A 46 -3.74 18.15 -10.15
N GLU A 47 -4.97 18.61 -10.43
CA GLU A 47 -5.54 18.85 -11.77
C GLU A 47 -4.59 19.54 -12.78
N HIS A 48 -3.66 20.37 -12.31
CA HIS A 48 -2.74 21.15 -13.15
C HIS A 48 -1.42 20.45 -13.52
N LEU A 49 -1.09 19.31 -12.91
CA LEU A 49 0.16 18.56 -13.11
C LEU A 49 0.13 17.32 -14.06
N PRO A 50 -0.99 16.85 -14.65
CA PRO A 50 -0.97 15.64 -15.48
C PRO A 50 -0.10 15.72 -16.74
N ARG A 51 0.26 16.93 -17.22
CA ARG A 51 0.99 17.12 -18.48
C ARG A 51 2.50 16.78 -18.43
N LEU A 52 3.05 16.47 -17.25
CA LEU A 52 4.50 16.25 -17.07
C LEU A 52 4.88 14.78 -16.89
N VAL A 53 3.90 13.87 -16.85
CA VAL A 53 4.13 12.44 -16.57
C VAL A 53 4.01 11.66 -17.87
N GLY A 54 5.13 11.13 -18.37
CA GLY A 54 5.18 10.30 -19.58
C GLY A 54 6.06 10.81 -20.73
N ARG A 55 7.23 11.39 -20.42
CA ARG A 55 8.31 11.56 -21.40
C ARG A 55 9.48 10.64 -21.07
#